data_AF-A0A3A9YP35-F1
#
_entry.id   AF-A0A3A9YP35-F1
#
_cell.length_a   1.000
_cell.length_b   1.000
_cell.length_c   1.000
_cell.angle_alpha   90.00
_cell.angle_beta   90.00
_cell.angle_gamma   90.00
#
_symmetry.space_group_name_H-M   'P 1'
#
loop_
_entity.id
_entity.type
_entity.pdbx_description
1 polymer ?
#
loop_
_entity_poly.entity_id
_entity_poly.type
_entity_poly.pdbx_seq_one_letter_code
_entity_poly.pdbx_strand_id
1 'polypeptide(L)'
;MSPRAIIKAAEWTLTEETAEGASRAVFLVECLTCGARSEAVNNEPQPVEMWTLRHTGLNPTHRQFKLTTEWLWRVCPAPGNPYFELEQEAES
;
A
#
# COMPACT_ATOMS: atom_id res chain seq x y z
N MET A 1 19.91 37.37 25.20
CA MET A 1 20.62 36.53 24.20
C MET A 1 19.57 36.03 23.23
N SER A 2 19.54 36.51 21.99
CA SER A 2 18.55 36.03 21.01
C SER A 2 19.04 34.73 20.38
N PRO A 3 18.15 33.74 20.15
CA PRO A 3 18.55 32.48 19.53
C PRO A 3 19.15 32.74 18.15
N ARG A 4 20.27 32.07 17.84
CA ARG A 4 20.94 32.15 16.53
C ARG A 4 20.24 31.31 15.45
N ALA A 5 19.49 30.28 15.85
CA ALA A 5 18.62 29.47 14.99
C ALA A 5 17.56 28.76 15.83
N ILE A 6 16.38 28.54 15.26
CA ILE A 6 15.31 27.72 15.83
C ILE A 6 14.99 26.63 14.81
N ILE A 7 15.06 25.36 15.22
CA ILE A 7 14.54 24.22 14.45
C ILE A 7 13.19 23.86 15.06
N LYS A 8 12.10 24.05 14.31
CA LYS A 8 10.78 23.58 14.73
C LYS A 8 10.60 22.14 14.29
N ALA A 9 10.14 21.28 15.21
CA ALA A 9 9.58 20.01 14.82
C ALA A 9 8.28 20.27 14.04
N ALA A 10 8.07 19.55 12.94
CA ALA A 10 6.85 19.60 12.16
C ALA A 10 6.11 18.27 12.31
N GLU A 11 4.81 18.34 12.53
CA GLU A 11 3.95 17.16 12.68
C GLU A 11 3.48 16.68 11.31
N TRP A 12 3.42 15.36 11.15
CA TRP A 12 3.01 14.70 9.90
C TRP A 12 2.02 13.60 10.24
N THR A 13 1.08 13.35 9.32
CA THR A 13 0.10 12.28 9.43
C THR A 13 0.40 11.23 8.36
N LEU A 14 0.40 9.95 8.74
CA LEU A 14 0.46 8.82 7.80
C LEU A 14 -0.96 8.34 7.55
N THR A 15 -1.38 8.32 6.29
CA THR A 15 -2.70 7.89 5.85
C THR A 15 -2.59 6.84 4.75
N GLU A 16 -3.71 6.19 4.43
CA GLU A 16 -3.81 5.43 3.19
C GLU A 16 -3.73 6.36 1.99
N GLU A 17 -3.13 5.90 0.90
CA GLU A 17 -3.14 6.62 -0.37
C GLU A 17 -4.54 6.53 -1.00
N THR A 18 -5.19 7.69 -1.20
CA THR A 18 -6.58 7.80 -1.67
C THR A 18 -6.75 8.72 -2.88
N ALA A 19 -5.66 9.14 -3.54
CA ALA A 19 -5.78 9.91 -4.77
C ALA A 19 -6.56 9.15 -5.84
N GLU A 20 -7.23 9.90 -6.72
CA GLU A 20 -7.99 9.32 -7.82
C GLU A 20 -7.12 8.39 -8.66
N GLY A 21 -7.58 7.15 -8.84
CA GLY A 21 -6.85 6.10 -9.57
C GLY A 21 -5.77 5.37 -8.77
N ALA A 22 -5.47 5.80 -7.54
CA ALA A 22 -4.54 5.09 -6.69
C ALA A 22 -5.16 3.81 -6.12
N SER A 23 -4.36 2.75 -6.06
CA SER A 23 -4.75 1.52 -5.37
C SER A 23 -4.35 1.64 -3.91
N ARG A 24 -5.25 1.26 -3.01
CA ARG A 24 -4.98 1.14 -1.57
C ARG A 24 -4.03 0.00 -1.28
N ALA A 25 -4.23 -1.13 -1.97
CA ALA A 25 -3.38 -2.29 -1.83
C ALA A 25 -3.26 -3.10 -3.14
N VAL A 26 -2.16 -3.82 -3.29
CA VAL A 26 -1.93 -4.79 -4.36
C VAL A 26 -1.71 -6.17 -3.75
N PHE A 27 -2.37 -7.19 -4.30
CA PHE A 27 -2.31 -8.57 -3.85
C PHE A 27 -1.68 -9.46 -4.93
N LEU A 28 -0.73 -10.31 -4.53
CA LEU A 28 -0.06 -11.28 -5.40
C LEU A 28 0.19 -12.58 -4.65
N VAL A 29 -0.07 -13.73 -5.28
CA VAL A 29 0.23 -15.04 -4.69
C VAL A 29 1.24 -15.80 -5.54
N GLU A 30 2.18 -16.49 -4.88
CA GLU A 30 3.14 -17.40 -5.49
C GLU A 30 2.97 -18.82 -4.91
N CYS A 31 2.91 -19.83 -5.77
CA CYS A 31 2.96 -21.23 -5.38
C CYS A 31 4.38 -21.62 -5.00
N LEU A 32 4.61 -22.10 -3.78
CA LEU A 32 5.95 -22.47 -3.30
C LEU A 32 6.45 -23.81 -3.85
N THR A 33 5.57 -24.63 -4.43
CA THR A 33 5.96 -25.91 -5.03
C THR A 33 6.52 -25.74 -6.44
N CYS A 34 5.91 -24.88 -7.27
CA CYS A 34 6.27 -24.74 -8.68
C CYS A 34 6.67 -23.32 -9.11
N GLY A 35 6.58 -22.33 -8.22
CA GLY A 35 6.92 -20.94 -8.52
C GLY A 35 5.91 -20.18 -9.37
N ALA A 36 4.79 -20.80 -9.78
CA ALA A 36 3.74 -20.11 -10.52
C ALA A 36 3.15 -18.96 -9.70
N ARG A 37 2.79 -17.85 -10.38
CA ARG A 37 2.26 -16.65 -9.75
C ARG A 37 0.88 -16.30 -10.30
N SER A 38 0.03 -15.73 -9.45
CA SER A 38 -1.19 -15.07 -9.90
C SER A 38 -0.85 -13.77 -10.64
N GLU A 39 -1.85 -13.16 -11.28
CA GLU A 39 -1.77 -11.74 -11.62
C GLU A 39 -1.79 -10.91 -10.32
N ALA A 40 -1.26 -9.68 -10.40
CA ALA A 40 -1.38 -8.70 -9.34
C ALA A 40 -2.76 -8.03 -9.40
N VAL A 41 -3.45 -7.95 -8.27
CA VAL A 41 -4.82 -7.46 -8.21
C VAL A 41 -4.92 -6.32 -7.22
N ASN A 42 -5.55 -5.23 -7.65
CA ASN A 42 -5.70 -4.03 -6.84
C ASN A 42 -6.94 -4.14 -5.96
N ASN A 43 -6.80 -3.75 -4.69
CA ASN A 43 -7.86 -3.53 -3.70
C ASN A 43 -8.73 -4.75 -3.32
N GLU A 44 -8.66 -5.84 -4.07
CA GLU A 44 -9.51 -7.03 -3.90
C GLU A 44 -8.64 -8.30 -3.75
N PRO A 45 -8.65 -8.96 -2.58
CA PRO A 45 -7.88 -10.19 -2.39
C PRO A 45 -8.55 -11.43 -3.02
N GLN A 46 -9.87 -11.40 -3.21
CA GLN A 46 -10.66 -12.57 -3.65
C GLN A 46 -10.12 -13.22 -4.94
N PRO A 47 -9.70 -12.48 -5.99
CA PRO A 47 -9.22 -13.13 -7.20
C PRO A 47 -7.93 -13.95 -6.99
N VAL A 48 -6.99 -13.51 -6.14
CA VAL A 48 -5.77 -14.27 -5.86
C VAL A 48 -6.03 -15.48 -4.93
N GLU A 49 -7.04 -15.39 -4.06
CA GLU A 49 -7.54 -16.53 -3.28
C GLU A 49 -8.16 -17.58 -4.21
N MET A 50 -9.02 -17.16 -5.13
CA MET A 50 -9.64 -18.05 -6.12
C MET A 50 -8.61 -18.69 -7.05
N TRP A 51 -7.57 -17.94 -7.44
CA TRP A 51 -6.44 -18.49 -8.18
C TRP A 51 -5.76 -19.62 -7.41
N THR A 52 -5.52 -19.43 -6.11
CA THR A 52 -4.89 -20.42 -5.22
C THR A 52 -5.70 -21.73 -5.13
N LEU A 53 -7.02 -21.60 -4.95
CA LEU A 53 -7.94 -22.74 -4.89
C LEU A 53 -7.96 -23.50 -6.22
N ARG A 54 -8.07 -22.78 -7.35
CA ARG A 54 -8.05 -23.37 -8.69
C ARG A 54 -6.72 -24.06 -8.99
N HIS A 55 -5.60 -23.45 -8.63
CA HIS A 55 -4.27 -24.02 -8.82
C HIS A 55 -4.10 -25.34 -8.07
N THR A 56 -4.56 -25.41 -6.83
CA THR A 56 -4.59 -26.64 -6.03
C THR A 56 -5.51 -27.69 -6.66
N GLY A 57 -6.70 -27.30 -7.12
CA GLY A 57 -7.65 -28.21 -7.78
C GLY A 57 -7.07 -28.86 -9.03
N LEU A 58 -6.25 -28.12 -9.79
CA LEU A 58 -5.54 -28.63 -10.97
C LEU A 58 -4.25 -29.39 -10.63
N ASN A 59 -3.64 -29.10 -9.47
CA ASN A 59 -2.39 -29.69 -9.01
C ASN A 59 -2.49 -30.11 -7.53
N PRO A 60 -3.08 -31.28 -7.20
CA PRO A 60 -3.45 -31.63 -5.82
C PRO A 60 -2.31 -31.70 -4.78
N THR A 61 -1.05 -31.71 -5.24
CA THR A 61 0.16 -31.69 -4.41
C THR A 61 0.66 -30.27 -4.11
N HIS A 62 0.18 -29.25 -4.83
CA HIS A 62 0.57 -27.84 -4.64
C HIS A 62 -0.30 -27.23 -3.54
N ARG A 63 0.18 -27.26 -2.30
CA ARG A 63 -0.61 -26.86 -1.11
C ARG A 63 -0.02 -25.70 -0.31
N GLN A 64 1.13 -25.19 -0.71
CA GLN A 64 1.83 -24.11 -0.02
C GLN A 64 1.95 -22.91 -0.95
N PHE A 65 1.54 -21.75 -0.45
CA PHE A 65 1.47 -20.51 -1.20
C PHE A 65 1.97 -19.36 -0.33
N LYS A 66 2.61 -18.37 -0.97
CA LYS A 66 3.05 -17.13 -0.34
C LYS A 66 2.20 -15.99 -0.88
N LEU A 67 1.46 -15.34 0.00
CA LEU A 67 0.78 -14.08 -0.29
C LEU A 67 1.75 -12.92 -0.05
N THR A 68 1.88 -12.04 -1.03
CA THR A 68 2.52 -10.73 -0.91
C THR A 68 1.44 -9.66 -1.02
N THR A 69 1.41 -8.75 -0.04
CA THR A 69 0.52 -7.59 -0.03
C THR A 69 1.35 -6.32 0.04
N GLU A 70 1.02 -5.37 -0.83
CA GLU A 70 1.67 -4.06 -0.88
C GLU A 70 0.61 -3.03 -0.56
N TRP A 71 0.78 -2.29 0.54
CA TRP A 71 -0.13 -1.23 0.96
C TRP A 71 0.48 0.12 0.61
N LEU A 72 -0.30 0.98 -0.04
CA LEU A 72 0.16 2.30 -0.44
C LEU A 72 -0.25 3.31 0.61
N TRP A 73 0.74 4.05 1.10
CA TRP A 73 0.55 5.10 2.11
C TRP A 73 0.91 6.45 1.55
N ARG A 74 0.23 7.46 2.08
CA ARG A 74 0.53 8.87 1.87
C ARG A 74 0.94 9.51 3.19
N VAL A 75 1.91 10.42 3.14
CA VAL A 75 2.30 11.25 4.28
C VAL A 75 1.84 12.67 3.98
N CYS A 76 0.97 13.21 4.83
CA CYS A 76 0.47 14.57 4.72
C CYS A 76 0.98 15.43 5.89
N PRO A 77 1.28 16.73 5.69
CA PRO A 77 1.43 17.68 6.78
C PRO A 77 0.23 17.62 7.74
N ALA A 78 0.49 17.61 9.05
CA ALA A 78 -0.57 17.77 10.04
C ALA A 78 -0.90 19.26 10.25
N PRO A 79 -2.05 19.62 10.85
CA PRO A 79 -2.35 21.01 11.20
C PRO A 79 -1.21 21.65 12.01
N GLY A 80 -0.75 22.83 11.59
CA GLY A 80 0.40 23.53 12.19
C GLY A 80 1.77 23.17 11.58
N ASN A 81 1.81 22.22 10.64
CA ASN A 81 2.96 22.01 9.77
C ASN A 81 3.03 23.14 8.72
N PRO A 82 4.19 23.78 8.48
CA PRO A 82 4.35 24.83 7.48
C PRO A 82 3.93 24.44 6.06
N TYR A 83 3.91 23.16 5.73
CA TYR A 83 3.50 22.66 4.41
C TYR A 83 2.00 22.39 4.29
N PHE A 84 1.22 22.54 5.37
CA PHE A 84 -0.20 22.24 5.39
C PHE A 84 -1.04 23.12 4.46
N GLU A 85 -0.74 24.42 4.38
CA GLU A 85 -1.47 25.37 3.52
C GLU A 85 -1.13 25.18 2.03
N LEU A 86 0.12 24.81 1.72
CA LEU A 86 0.58 24.56 0.35
C LEU A 86 -0.08 23.31 -0.26
N GLU A 87 -0.40 22.31 0.55
CA GLU A 87 -1.09 21.11 0.09
C GLU A 87 -2.57 21.39 -0.22
N GLN A 88 -3.25 22.19 0.61
CA GLN A 88 -4.66 22.57 0.36
C GLN A 88 -4.85 23.42 -0.91
N GLU A 89 -3.90 24.29 -1.24
CA GLU A 89 -3.92 25.06 -2.48
C GLU A 89 -3.69 24.20 -3.73
N ALA A 90 -3.01 23.05 -3.59
CA ALA A 90 -2.77 22.13 -4.70
C ALA A 90 -3.93 21.17 -4.97
N GLU A 91 -4.83 20.99 -3.99
CA GLU A 91 -6.02 20.13 -4.07
C GLU A 91 -7.30 20.88 -4.48
N SER A 92 -7.24 22.21 -4.67
CA SER A 92 -8.37 23.08 -5.05
C SER A 92 -8.39 23.45 -6.54
#